data_AF-A0A9P0AKG5-F1
#
_entry.id   AF-A0A9P0AKG5-F1
#
_cell.length_a   1.000
_cell.length_b   1.000
_cell.length_c   1.000
_cell.angle_alpha   90.00
_cell.angle_beta   90.00
_cell.angle_gamma   90.00
#
_symmetry.space_group_name_H-M   'P 1'
#
loop_
_entity.id
_entity.type
_entity.pdbx_description
1 polymer ?
#
loop_
_entity_poly.entity_id
_entity_poly.type
_entity_poly.pdbx_seq_one_letter_code
_entity_poly.pdbx_strand_id
1 'polypeptide(L)'
;MLAGRLQQLDLTPLLVYLMDMTETSALPWLAEQLSLTGDNGRHLAESDDARRAMLKNAIELHRYKGTPWAVREVIRRLGFGEVELGEGEAALGETLTQDDQDWYECQKLFQPDTMKVEYETDGIIRSMGYDISAFCPDGCSIAEVSEWPKEAAPNRKWCFIDGEVVPRVYTADELREQATHKRDYRLEQAAKIIAPLQDAVDLDMAADTEKVALLAWKKYRVRLNRVDISTAPDIDWPKAPQIA
;
A
#
# COMPACT_ATOMS: atom_id res chain seq x y z
N MET A 1 0.56 -10.15 57.87
CA MET A 1 0.20 -11.44 57.24
C MET A 1 -0.10 -11.21 55.77
N LEU A 2 0.51 -11.99 54.87
CA LEU A 2 0.31 -11.86 53.41
C LEU A 2 -1.17 -12.05 53.01
N ALA A 3 -1.90 -12.90 53.73
CA ALA A 3 -3.32 -13.19 53.51
C ALA A 3 -4.23 -11.95 53.61
N GLY A 4 -3.96 -11.02 54.54
CA GLY A 4 -4.76 -9.80 54.67
C GLY A 4 -4.52 -8.76 53.57
N ARG A 5 -3.32 -8.78 52.95
CA ARG A 5 -2.99 -7.91 51.81
C ARG A 5 -3.62 -8.41 50.50
N LEU A 6 -3.80 -9.73 50.36
CA LEU A 6 -4.47 -10.34 49.20
C LEU A 6 -5.99 -10.10 49.19
N GLN A 7 -6.62 -9.99 50.36
CA GLN A 7 -8.06 -9.70 50.49
C GLN A 7 -8.43 -8.24 50.16
N GLN A 8 -7.45 -7.33 50.11
CA GLN A 8 -7.65 -5.92 49.77
C GLN A 8 -7.35 -5.60 48.30
N LEU A 9 -6.91 -6.58 47.52
CA LEU A 9 -6.70 -6.39 46.09
C LEU A 9 -8.05 -6.44 45.39
N ASP A 10 -8.37 -5.36 44.68
CA ASP A 10 -9.50 -5.36 43.77
C ASP A 10 -9.22 -6.35 42.64
N LEU A 11 -10.03 -7.42 42.57
CA LEU A 11 -9.92 -8.47 41.55
C LEU A 11 -10.72 -8.14 40.29
N THR A 12 -11.49 -7.05 40.30
CA THR A 12 -12.26 -6.57 39.14
C THR A 12 -11.39 -6.42 37.87
N PRO A 13 -10.14 -5.92 37.92
CA PRO A 13 -9.25 -5.85 36.75
C PRO A 13 -8.84 -7.21 36.17
N LEU A 14 -8.94 -8.31 36.94
CA LEU A 14 -8.61 -9.66 36.49
C LEU A 14 -9.79 -10.37 35.79
N LEU A 15 -10.97 -9.75 35.76
CA LEU A 15 -12.17 -10.25 35.07
C LEU A 15 -12.19 -9.85 33.59
N VAL A 16 -11.10 -10.15 32.89
CA VAL A 16 -10.78 -9.69 31.52
C VAL A 16 -11.85 -10.04 30.46
N TYR A 17 -12.77 -10.96 30.73
CA TYR A 17 -13.83 -11.38 29.80
C TYR A 17 -15.27 -11.00 30.21
N LEU A 18 -15.45 -10.32 31.35
CA LEU A 18 -16.74 -9.71 31.71
C LEU A 18 -16.81 -8.31 31.12
N MET A 19 -16.98 -8.22 29.81
CA MET A 19 -16.98 -6.96 29.04
C MET A 19 -18.03 -5.94 29.53
N ASP A 20 -19.06 -6.39 30.25
CA ASP A 20 -20.05 -5.53 30.92
C ASP A 20 -19.53 -4.83 32.17
N MET A 21 -18.54 -5.42 32.83
CA MET A 21 -18.02 -4.98 34.14
C MET A 21 -16.63 -4.38 34.04
N THR A 22 -16.00 -4.44 32.87
CA THR A 22 -14.68 -3.84 32.63
C THR A 22 -14.76 -2.32 32.62
N GLU A 23 -13.84 -1.68 33.35
CA GLU A 23 -13.67 -0.23 33.36
C GLU A 23 -13.45 0.29 31.93
N THR A 24 -13.99 1.48 31.63
CA THR A 24 -13.87 2.12 30.32
C THR A 24 -12.40 2.31 29.90
N SER A 25 -11.52 2.53 30.87
CA SER A 25 -10.06 2.65 30.69
C SER A 25 -9.41 1.39 30.08
N ALA A 26 -10.02 0.22 30.26
CA ALA A 26 -9.52 -1.07 29.79
C ALA A 26 -10.04 -1.47 28.38
N LEU A 27 -11.13 -0.85 27.91
CA LEU A 27 -11.72 -1.13 26.60
C LEU A 27 -10.74 -0.98 25.42
N PRO A 28 -9.83 0.03 25.39
CA PRO A 28 -8.81 0.16 24.34
C PRO A 28 -7.92 -1.08 24.19
N TRP A 29 -7.49 -1.65 25.30
CA TRP A 29 -6.56 -2.77 25.34
C TRP A 29 -7.25 -4.09 24.98
N LEU A 30 -8.51 -4.25 25.40
CA LEU A 30 -9.35 -5.38 24.99
C LEU A 30 -9.65 -5.34 23.49
N ALA A 31 -9.87 -4.15 22.93
CA ALA A 31 -10.06 -3.98 21.48
C ALA A 31 -8.80 -4.38 20.70
N GLU A 32 -7.61 -4.04 21.20
CA GLU A 32 -6.33 -4.48 20.63
C GLU A 32 -6.17 -6.00 20.68
N GLN A 33 -6.42 -6.61 21.84
CA GLN A 33 -6.36 -8.06 22.02
C GLN A 33 -7.32 -8.80 21.05
N LEU A 34 -8.49 -8.22 20.77
CA LEU A 34 -9.48 -8.79 19.86
C LEU A 34 -9.34 -8.29 18.42
N SER A 35 -8.24 -7.60 18.06
CA SER A 35 -7.97 -7.11 16.71
C SER A 35 -9.10 -6.23 16.13
N LEU A 36 -9.68 -5.38 16.98
CA LEU A 36 -10.71 -4.38 16.69
C LEU A 36 -10.15 -2.95 16.84
N THR A 37 -8.97 -2.70 16.28
CA THR A 37 -8.27 -1.41 16.35
C THR A 37 -8.35 -0.61 15.04
N GLY A 38 -8.22 0.72 15.14
CA GLY A 38 -8.19 1.63 13.99
C GLY A 38 -9.53 1.74 13.25
N ASP A 39 -9.47 1.59 11.93
CA ASP A 39 -10.61 1.67 10.98
C ASP A 39 -11.56 0.46 11.06
N ASN A 40 -11.22 -0.56 11.86
CA ASN A 40 -12.05 -1.75 12.10
C ASN A 40 -13.18 -1.52 13.13
N GLY A 41 -13.69 -0.29 13.25
CA GLY A 41 -14.91 0.03 13.99
C GLY A 41 -14.77 0.72 15.35
N ARG A 42 -13.57 0.81 15.95
CA ARG A 42 -13.41 1.48 17.27
C ARG A 42 -13.76 2.97 17.22
N HIS A 43 -13.42 3.64 16.12
CA HIS A 43 -13.72 5.07 15.91
C HIS A 43 -15.19 5.32 15.52
N LEU A 44 -15.90 4.28 15.09
CA LEU A 44 -17.32 4.36 14.71
C LEU A 44 -18.26 4.18 15.91
N ALA A 45 -17.78 3.56 17.00
CA ALA A 45 -18.57 3.37 18.22
C ALA A 45 -18.55 4.63 19.09
N GLU A 46 -19.62 5.42 19.01
CA GLU A 46 -19.75 6.72 19.67
C GLU A 46 -20.00 6.62 21.20
N SER A 47 -20.42 5.45 21.69
CA SER A 47 -20.69 5.21 23.11
C SER A 47 -19.90 4.02 23.69
N ASP A 48 -19.69 4.03 25.00
CA ASP A 48 -19.04 2.92 25.70
C ASP A 48 -19.86 1.62 25.60
N ASP A 49 -21.19 1.73 25.54
CA ASP A 49 -22.07 0.57 25.36
C ASP A 49 -21.93 -0.04 23.97
N ALA A 50 -21.78 0.79 22.92
CA ALA A 50 -21.49 0.33 21.57
C ALA A 50 -20.11 -0.35 21.50
N ARG A 51 -19.10 0.21 22.18
CA ARG A 51 -17.76 -0.40 22.28
C ARG A 51 -17.81 -1.77 22.96
N ARG A 52 -18.52 -1.89 24.08
CA ARG A 52 -18.71 -3.17 24.79
C ARG A 52 -19.48 -4.19 23.95
N ALA A 53 -20.54 -3.76 23.26
CA ALA A 53 -21.29 -4.63 22.35
C ALA A 53 -20.42 -5.15 21.19
N MET A 54 -19.51 -4.32 20.66
CA MET A 54 -18.59 -4.71 19.60
C MET A 54 -17.56 -5.73 20.09
N LEU A 55 -16.98 -5.51 21.27
CA LEU A 55 -16.02 -6.44 21.90
C LEU A 55 -16.65 -7.82 22.16
N LYS A 56 -17.90 -7.85 22.64
CA LYS A 56 -18.62 -9.12 22.92
C LYS A 56 -18.77 -10.01 21.70
N ASN A 57 -18.97 -9.41 20.54
CA ASN A 57 -19.23 -10.14 19.30
C ASN A 57 -17.97 -10.27 18.44
N ALA A 58 -16.80 -9.84 18.92
CA ALA A 58 -15.56 -9.88 18.15
C ALA A 58 -15.27 -11.28 17.59
N ILE A 59 -15.47 -12.33 18.39
CA ILE A 59 -15.22 -13.72 17.98
C ILE A 59 -16.13 -14.14 16.82
N GLU A 60 -17.42 -13.77 16.87
CA GLU A 60 -18.37 -14.07 15.79
C GLU A 60 -18.08 -13.24 14.54
N LEU A 61 -17.76 -11.95 14.72
CA LEU A 61 -17.36 -11.07 13.62
C LEU A 61 -16.14 -11.63 12.89
N HIS A 62 -15.09 -12.04 13.61
CA HIS A 62 -13.91 -12.67 13.01
C HIS A 62 -14.23 -13.98 12.31
N ARG A 63 -15.18 -14.77 12.82
CA ARG A 63 -15.60 -16.04 12.21
C ARG A 63 -16.29 -15.85 10.85
N TYR A 64 -17.03 -14.76 10.69
CA TYR A 64 -17.80 -14.47 9.47
C TYR A 64 -17.26 -13.26 8.70
N LYS A 65 -15.99 -12.90 8.92
CA LYS A 65 -15.32 -11.80 8.22
C LYS A 65 -15.43 -11.95 6.70
N GLY A 66 -15.74 -10.85 6.03
CA GLY A 66 -15.93 -10.82 4.58
C GLY A 66 -17.29 -11.29 4.09
N THR A 67 -18.23 -11.62 4.98
CA THR A 67 -19.61 -11.93 4.59
C THR A 67 -20.54 -10.70 4.70
N PRO A 68 -21.58 -10.60 3.86
CA PRO A 68 -22.63 -9.59 3.98
C PRO A 68 -23.27 -9.56 5.38
N TRP A 69 -23.34 -10.72 6.05
CA TRP A 69 -23.83 -10.83 7.42
C TRP A 69 -22.96 -10.04 8.41
N ALA A 70 -21.62 -10.19 8.34
CA ALA A 70 -20.73 -9.48 9.25
C ALA A 70 -20.82 -7.96 9.07
N VAL A 71 -20.99 -7.48 7.83
CA VAL A 71 -21.17 -6.05 7.54
C VAL A 71 -22.47 -5.53 8.16
N ARG A 72 -23.61 -6.22 7.94
CA ARG A 72 -24.89 -5.86 8.57
C ARG A 72 -24.81 -5.86 10.09
N GLU A 73 -24.19 -6.87 10.67
CA GLU A 73 -24.09 -7.02 12.12
C GLU A 73 -23.25 -5.91 12.76
N VAL A 74 -22.15 -5.47 12.12
CA VAL A 74 -21.38 -4.31 12.60
C VAL A 74 -22.23 -3.05 12.58
N ILE A 75 -22.89 -2.75 11.47
CA ILE A 75 -23.68 -1.53 11.29
C ILE A 75 -24.83 -1.45 12.30
N ARG A 76 -25.54 -2.57 12.51
CA ARG A 76 -26.62 -2.69 13.50
C ARG A 76 -26.13 -2.40 14.92
N ARG A 77 -24.94 -2.90 15.28
CA ARG A 77 -24.35 -2.76 16.62
C ARG A 77 -23.77 -1.37 16.89
N LEU A 78 -23.37 -0.67 15.84
CA LEU A 78 -22.98 0.73 15.91
C LEU A 78 -24.18 1.68 16.05
N GLY A 79 -25.41 1.15 16.04
CA GLY A 79 -26.63 1.92 16.30
C GLY A 79 -27.32 2.46 15.04
N PHE A 80 -26.83 2.10 13.86
CA PHE A 80 -27.40 2.55 12.58
C PHE A 80 -28.62 1.72 12.13
N GLY A 81 -28.97 0.65 12.85
CA GLY A 81 -30.13 -0.20 12.56
C GLY A 81 -29.87 -1.25 11.48
N GLU A 82 -30.96 -1.74 10.86
CA GLU A 82 -30.88 -2.66 9.74
C GLU A 82 -30.50 -1.90 8.46
N VAL A 83 -29.62 -2.51 7.65
CA VAL A 83 -29.20 -1.95 6.38
C VAL A 83 -29.33 -2.96 5.25
N GLU A 84 -29.75 -2.45 4.11
CA GLU A 84 -29.70 -3.18 2.85
C GLU A 84 -28.29 -3.03 2.27
N LEU A 85 -27.69 -4.15 1.89
CA LEU A 85 -26.41 -4.15 1.18
C LEU A 85 -26.72 -4.27 -0.30
N GLY A 86 -26.41 -3.21 -1.06
CA GLY A 86 -26.37 -3.30 -2.51
C GLY A 86 -25.15 -4.12 -2.93
N GLU A 87 -25.37 -5.24 -3.60
CA GLU A 87 -24.32 -5.99 -4.28
C GLU A 87 -24.35 -5.59 -5.76
N GLY A 88 -23.27 -4.94 -6.23
CA GLY A 88 -23.20 -4.35 -7.57
C GLY A 88 -23.81 -2.94 -7.66
N GLU A 89 -23.24 -2.16 -8.60
CA GLU A 89 -23.73 -0.95 -9.27
C GLU A 89 -24.15 0.32 -8.47
N ALA A 90 -24.48 0.26 -7.17
CA ALA A 90 -25.08 1.44 -6.52
C ALA A 90 -24.24 2.14 -5.42
N ALA A 91 -23.08 1.59 -5.02
CA ALA A 91 -22.40 2.04 -3.78
C ALA A 91 -21.11 2.87 -3.99
N LEU A 92 -20.56 2.90 -5.19
CA LEU A 92 -19.45 3.78 -5.57
C LEU A 92 -20.01 4.70 -6.64
N GLY A 93 -19.96 6.01 -6.42
CA GLY A 93 -20.61 7.01 -7.29
C GLY A 93 -20.46 6.67 -8.78
N GLU A 94 -21.55 6.87 -9.52
CA GLU A 94 -21.70 6.51 -10.93
C GLU A 94 -20.36 6.68 -11.67
N THR A 95 -19.69 5.56 -11.96
CA THR A 95 -18.46 5.60 -12.76
C THR A 95 -18.93 5.69 -14.21
N LEU A 96 -19.42 6.88 -14.55
CA LEU A 96 -19.84 7.20 -15.88
C LEU A 96 -18.61 7.33 -16.76
N THR A 97 -18.66 6.68 -17.91
CA THR A 97 -17.75 6.98 -19.02
C THR A 97 -17.91 8.42 -19.47
N GLN A 98 -17.00 8.92 -20.31
CA GLN A 98 -17.06 10.27 -20.86
C GLN A 98 -18.37 10.57 -21.63
N ASP A 99 -19.09 9.52 -22.08
CA ASP A 99 -20.38 9.62 -22.79
C ASP A 99 -21.59 9.35 -21.88
N ASP A 100 -21.46 9.51 -20.56
CA ASP A 100 -22.51 9.26 -19.55
C ASP A 100 -23.04 7.80 -19.55
N GLN A 101 -22.27 6.83 -20.04
CA GLN A 101 -22.62 5.40 -19.97
C GLN A 101 -22.01 4.77 -18.73
N ASP A 102 -22.74 3.86 -18.08
CA ASP A 102 -22.21 3.07 -16.96
C ASP A 102 -21.06 2.18 -17.42
N TRP A 103 -19.90 2.32 -16.77
CA TRP A 103 -18.72 1.48 -17.03
C TRP A 103 -19.03 -0.01 -17.01
N TYR A 104 -19.82 -0.49 -16.04
CA TYR A 104 -20.13 -1.90 -15.88
C TYR A 104 -21.02 -2.44 -17.02
N GLU A 105 -21.87 -1.60 -17.60
CA GLU A 105 -22.61 -1.94 -18.82
C GLU A 105 -21.69 -1.95 -20.06
N CYS A 106 -20.74 -1.01 -20.14
CA CYS A 106 -19.76 -0.96 -21.23
C CYS A 106 -18.84 -2.19 -21.27
N GLN A 107 -18.61 -2.89 -20.15
CA GLN A 107 -17.80 -4.12 -20.13
C GLN A 107 -18.31 -5.18 -21.11
N LYS A 108 -19.62 -5.22 -21.38
CA LYS A 108 -20.27 -6.16 -22.30
C LYS A 108 -19.90 -5.93 -23.76
N LEU A 109 -19.34 -4.77 -24.09
CA LEU A 109 -18.91 -4.40 -25.45
C LEU A 109 -17.53 -4.97 -25.81
N PHE A 110 -16.75 -5.39 -24.81
CA PHE A 110 -15.41 -5.94 -25.00
C PHE A 110 -15.45 -7.43 -25.33
N GLN A 111 -14.60 -7.85 -26.27
CA GLN A 111 -14.42 -9.25 -26.63
C GLN A 111 -13.70 -10.00 -25.50
N PRO A 112 -14.01 -11.25 -25.18
CA PRO A 112 -13.35 -11.96 -24.08
C PRO A 112 -11.85 -12.24 -24.32
N ASP A 113 -11.47 -12.54 -25.58
CA ASP A 113 -10.13 -13.04 -25.91
C ASP A 113 -9.15 -11.97 -26.43
N THR A 114 -9.52 -10.69 -26.34
CA THR A 114 -8.66 -9.56 -26.72
C THR A 114 -7.83 -9.09 -25.53
N MET A 115 -6.63 -8.56 -25.78
CA MET A 115 -5.91 -7.83 -24.74
C MET A 115 -6.58 -6.46 -24.58
N LYS A 116 -6.69 -5.96 -23.34
CA LYS A 116 -7.14 -4.59 -23.06
C LYS A 116 -6.03 -3.83 -22.38
N VAL A 117 -5.95 -2.55 -22.70
CA VAL A 117 -5.04 -1.60 -22.06
C VAL A 117 -5.86 -0.47 -21.46
N GLU A 118 -5.58 -0.16 -20.21
CA GLU A 118 -6.05 1.05 -19.54
C GLU A 118 -4.96 2.10 -19.65
N TYR A 119 -5.31 3.29 -20.14
CA TYR A 119 -4.35 4.35 -20.40
C TYR A 119 -4.88 5.73 -19.97
N GLU A 120 -3.95 6.61 -19.59
CA GLU A 120 -4.21 7.99 -19.21
C GLU A 120 -4.45 8.88 -20.45
N THR A 121 -4.87 10.12 -20.25
CA THR A 121 -5.14 11.09 -21.33
C THR A 121 -3.90 11.44 -22.17
N ASP A 122 -2.70 11.22 -21.65
CA ASP A 122 -1.43 11.35 -22.35
C ASP A 122 -1.00 10.04 -23.08
N GLY A 123 -1.86 9.03 -23.06
CA GLY A 123 -1.64 7.73 -23.67
C GLY A 123 -0.86 6.76 -22.79
N ILE A 124 -0.35 7.15 -21.61
CA ILE A 124 0.46 6.23 -20.78
C ILE A 124 -0.38 5.04 -20.31
N ILE A 125 0.08 3.83 -20.61
CA ILE A 125 -0.58 2.59 -20.18
C ILE A 125 -0.35 2.39 -18.68
N ARG A 126 -1.44 2.30 -17.93
CA ARG A 126 -1.51 2.04 -16.49
C ARG A 126 -1.53 0.57 -16.16
N SER A 127 -2.41 -0.15 -16.84
CA SER A 127 -2.66 -1.56 -16.59
C SER A 127 -3.05 -2.25 -17.89
N MET A 128 -2.98 -3.58 -17.88
CA MET A 128 -3.32 -4.42 -19.02
C MET A 128 -3.81 -5.78 -18.54
N GLY A 129 -4.66 -6.41 -19.35
CA GLY A 129 -5.29 -7.67 -19.00
C GLY A 129 -6.31 -8.09 -20.03
N TYR A 130 -6.65 -9.38 -20.00
CA TYR A 130 -7.71 -9.93 -20.83
C TYR A 130 -9.09 -9.78 -20.17
N ASP A 131 -9.12 -9.84 -18.84
CA ASP A 131 -10.36 -9.75 -18.05
C ASP A 131 -10.76 -8.28 -17.86
N ILE A 132 -11.82 -7.85 -18.56
CA ILE A 132 -12.33 -6.48 -18.50
C ILE A 132 -12.88 -6.13 -17.11
N SER A 133 -13.36 -7.12 -16.35
CA SER A 133 -13.92 -6.91 -15.01
C SER A 133 -12.85 -6.61 -13.97
N ALA A 134 -11.57 -6.88 -14.28
CA ALA A 134 -10.45 -6.57 -13.40
C ALA A 134 -10.00 -5.10 -13.47
N PHE A 135 -10.59 -4.30 -14.37
CA PHE A 135 -10.25 -2.89 -14.53
C PHE A 135 -11.19 -1.96 -13.76
N CYS A 136 -10.62 -0.86 -13.27
CA CYS A 136 -11.34 0.22 -12.60
C CYS A 136 -10.83 1.55 -13.17
N PRO A 137 -11.35 1.98 -14.34
CA PRO A 137 -10.78 3.06 -15.14
C PRO A 137 -11.13 4.45 -14.61
N ASP A 138 -10.96 4.69 -13.31
CA ASP A 138 -11.15 6.02 -12.75
C ASP A 138 -10.15 7.00 -13.39
N GLY A 139 -10.68 7.97 -14.15
CA GLY A 139 -9.90 8.93 -14.92
C GLY A 139 -9.07 8.36 -16.08
N CYS A 140 -9.31 7.11 -16.49
CA CYS A 140 -8.58 6.44 -17.57
C CYS A 140 -9.51 6.01 -18.71
N SER A 141 -8.94 5.76 -19.89
CA SER A 141 -9.63 5.14 -21.02
C SER A 141 -9.19 3.68 -21.17
N ILE A 142 -10.07 2.82 -21.68
CA ILE A 142 -9.75 1.42 -21.99
C ILE A 142 -9.91 1.17 -23.48
N ALA A 143 -8.93 0.50 -24.09
CA ALA A 143 -8.97 0.09 -25.47
C ALA A 143 -8.62 -1.39 -25.63
N GLU A 144 -9.21 -2.02 -26.66
CA GLU A 144 -8.80 -3.34 -27.11
C GLU A 144 -7.56 -3.26 -27.99
N VAL A 145 -6.63 -4.17 -27.78
CA VAL A 145 -5.39 -4.30 -28.54
C VAL A 145 -5.37 -5.69 -29.17
N SER A 146 -5.31 -5.72 -30.50
CA SER A 146 -5.26 -6.95 -31.29
C SER A 146 -3.87 -7.59 -31.31
N GLU A 147 -2.80 -6.77 -31.28
CA GLU A 147 -1.42 -7.24 -31.33
C GLU A 147 -0.59 -6.61 -30.21
N TRP A 148 -0.01 -7.45 -29.36
CA TRP A 148 0.83 -7.03 -28.24
C TRP A 148 2.32 -7.17 -28.59
N PRO A 149 3.15 -6.12 -28.43
CA PRO A 149 4.59 -6.25 -28.61
C PRO A 149 5.15 -7.26 -27.58
N LYS A 150 5.93 -8.25 -28.02
CA LYS A 150 6.49 -9.29 -27.12
C LYS A 150 7.34 -8.72 -25.97
N GLU A 151 7.91 -7.54 -26.18
CA GLU A 151 8.75 -6.84 -25.21
C GLU A 151 7.95 -5.94 -24.27
N ALA A 152 6.66 -5.72 -24.57
CA ALA A 152 5.83 -4.85 -23.79
C ALA A 152 5.40 -5.52 -22.48
N ALA A 153 5.54 -4.76 -21.40
CA ALA A 153 5.32 -5.20 -20.04
C ALA A 153 4.52 -4.14 -19.27
N PRO A 154 3.76 -4.52 -18.24
CA PRO A 154 2.97 -3.59 -17.42
C PRO A 154 3.88 -2.80 -16.47
N ASN A 155 4.63 -1.85 -17.01
CA ASN A 155 5.63 -1.08 -16.25
C ASN A 155 5.62 0.43 -16.57
N ARG A 156 4.50 0.95 -17.10
CA ARG A 156 4.31 2.37 -17.49
C ARG A 156 5.38 2.92 -18.46
N LYS A 157 6.08 2.02 -19.17
CA LYS A 157 7.04 2.35 -20.24
C LYS A 157 6.42 2.30 -21.64
N TRP A 158 5.11 2.14 -21.72
CA TRP A 158 4.37 1.99 -22.96
C TRP A 158 3.21 2.96 -22.98
N CYS A 159 2.92 3.49 -24.15
CA CYS A 159 1.78 4.34 -24.42
C CYS A 159 0.86 3.67 -25.45
N PHE A 160 -0.43 3.93 -25.34
CA PHE A 160 -1.42 3.60 -26.35
C PHE A 160 -1.76 4.89 -27.12
N ILE A 161 -1.36 4.95 -28.39
CA ILE A 161 -1.51 6.13 -29.24
C ILE A 161 -2.01 5.66 -30.60
N ASP A 162 -3.10 6.26 -31.09
CA ASP A 162 -3.69 5.98 -32.42
C ASP A 162 -3.96 4.50 -32.71
N GLY A 163 -4.33 3.71 -31.70
CA GLY A 163 -4.61 2.28 -31.84
C GLY A 163 -3.40 1.36 -31.69
N GLU A 164 -2.21 1.91 -31.45
CA GLU A 164 -0.96 1.16 -31.34
C GLU A 164 -0.32 1.28 -29.95
N VAL A 165 0.35 0.20 -29.53
CA VAL A 165 1.14 0.17 -28.29
C VAL A 165 2.59 0.51 -28.62
N VAL A 166 3.02 1.71 -28.25
CA VAL A 166 4.34 2.27 -28.57
C VAL A 166 5.19 2.48 -27.31
N PRO A 167 6.52 2.44 -27.40
CA PRO A 167 7.37 2.80 -26.27
C PRO A 167 7.13 4.23 -25.82
N ARG A 168 7.05 4.45 -24.51
CA ARG A 168 6.87 5.77 -23.92
C ARG A 168 8.08 6.66 -24.23
N VAL A 169 7.79 7.85 -24.74
CA VAL A 169 8.78 8.92 -24.89
C VAL A 169 8.74 9.78 -23.64
N TYR A 170 9.86 9.85 -22.92
CA TYR A 170 9.97 10.67 -21.72
C TYR A 170 10.41 12.09 -22.09
N THR A 171 9.84 13.06 -21.41
CA THR A 171 10.31 14.44 -21.44
C THR A 171 11.68 14.58 -20.76
N ALA A 172 12.40 15.65 -21.09
CA ALA A 172 13.68 15.94 -20.43
C ALA A 172 13.52 16.07 -18.90
N ASP A 173 12.39 16.59 -18.42
CA ASP A 173 12.11 16.79 -17.00
C ASP A 173 11.91 15.46 -16.29
N GLU A 174 11.10 14.56 -16.86
CA GLU A 174 10.90 13.22 -16.33
C GLU A 174 12.18 12.39 -16.33
N LEU A 175 13.02 12.52 -17.36
CA LEU A 175 14.32 11.85 -17.41
C LEU A 175 15.25 12.35 -16.29
N ARG A 176 15.23 13.66 -16.01
CA ARG A 176 15.98 14.27 -14.90
C ARG A 176 15.42 13.83 -13.54
N GLU A 177 14.12 13.70 -13.39
CA GLU A 177 13.49 13.20 -12.16
C GLU A 177 13.84 11.72 -11.92
N GLN A 178 13.72 10.87 -12.94
CA GLN A 178 14.14 9.46 -12.86
C GLN A 178 15.62 9.32 -12.50
N ALA A 179 16.48 10.13 -13.12
CA ALA A 179 17.90 10.17 -12.79
C ALA A 179 18.14 10.64 -11.35
N THR A 180 17.39 11.64 -10.86
CA THR A 180 17.42 12.08 -9.46
C THR A 180 17.06 10.94 -8.51
N HIS A 181 15.93 10.27 -8.75
CA HIS A 181 15.49 9.13 -7.95
C HIS A 181 16.53 8.01 -7.94
N LYS A 182 17.14 7.71 -9.10
CA LYS A 182 18.20 6.71 -9.23
C LYS A 182 19.46 7.09 -8.44
N ARG A 183 19.86 8.36 -8.45
CA ARG A 183 20.99 8.86 -7.66
C ARG A 183 20.70 8.72 -6.17
N ASP A 184 19.53 9.19 -5.73
CA ASP A 184 19.16 9.25 -4.32
C ASP A 184 18.99 7.84 -3.74
N TYR A 185 18.37 6.92 -4.49
CA TYR A 185 18.33 5.50 -4.13
C TYR A 185 19.74 4.92 -3.95
N ARG A 186 20.67 5.18 -4.87
CA ARG A 186 22.05 4.69 -4.78
C ARG A 186 22.83 5.33 -3.62
N LEU A 187 22.54 6.59 -3.28
CA LEU A 187 23.10 7.26 -2.10
C LEU A 187 22.60 6.60 -0.81
N GLU A 188 21.31 6.26 -0.75
CA GLU A 188 20.72 5.55 0.38
C GLU A 188 21.34 4.16 0.56
N GLN A 189 21.48 3.38 -0.52
CA GLN A 189 22.14 2.07 -0.46
C GLN A 189 23.60 2.19 0.00
N ALA A 190 24.34 3.19 -0.50
CA ALA A 190 25.70 3.45 -0.04
C ALA A 190 25.73 3.84 1.44
N ALA A 191 24.77 4.62 1.94
CA ALA A 191 24.68 4.99 3.35
C ALA A 191 24.44 3.78 4.25
N LYS A 192 23.56 2.85 3.84
CA LYS A 192 23.30 1.58 4.55
C LYS A 192 24.55 0.72 4.70
N ILE A 193 25.41 0.70 3.68
CA ILE A 193 26.68 -0.05 3.71
C ILE A 193 27.74 0.69 4.55
N ILE A 194 27.82 2.01 4.42
CA ILE A 194 28.80 2.83 5.14
C ILE A 194 28.56 2.80 6.65
N ALA A 195 27.30 2.76 7.12
CA ALA A 195 26.96 2.81 8.54
C ALA A 195 27.70 1.75 9.39
N PRO A 196 27.54 0.43 9.15
CA PRO A 196 28.23 -0.58 9.97
C PRO A 196 29.76 -0.54 9.82
N LEU A 197 30.28 -0.21 8.63
CA LEU A 197 31.72 -0.05 8.42
C LEU A 197 32.29 1.14 9.21
N GLN A 198 31.52 2.21 9.33
CA GLN A 198 31.88 3.37 10.14
C GLN A 198 31.83 3.02 11.63
N ASP A 199 30.79 2.33 12.09
CA ASP A 199 30.66 1.89 13.48
C ASP A 199 31.84 1.00 13.89
N ALA A 200 32.25 0.05 13.04
CA ALA A 200 33.41 -0.80 13.29
C ALA A 200 34.71 0.00 13.41
N VAL A 201 34.87 1.06 12.61
CA VAL A 201 36.04 1.96 12.72
C VAL A 201 35.98 2.81 14.00
N ASP A 202 34.81 3.35 14.34
CA ASP A 202 34.63 4.20 15.51
C ASP A 202 34.80 3.44 16.83
N LEU A 203 34.48 2.14 16.84
CA LEU A 203 34.70 1.23 17.95
C LEU A 203 36.11 0.59 17.97
N ASP A 204 36.98 0.95 17.02
CA ASP A 204 38.31 0.35 16.83
C ASP A 204 38.28 -1.19 16.65
N MET A 205 37.18 -1.69 16.07
CA MET A 205 36.93 -3.11 15.78
C MET A 205 37.14 -3.47 14.30
N ALA A 206 37.32 -2.48 13.43
CA ALA A 206 37.39 -2.68 11.98
C ALA A 206 38.69 -3.37 11.53
N ALA A 207 38.53 -4.42 10.72
CA ALA A 207 39.62 -5.02 9.96
C ALA A 207 40.16 -4.06 8.89
N ASP A 208 41.39 -4.30 8.42
CA ASP A 208 42.00 -3.48 7.36
C ASP A 208 41.18 -3.51 6.05
N THR A 209 40.54 -4.65 5.76
CA THR A 209 39.62 -4.79 4.62
C THR A 209 38.39 -3.90 4.76
N GLU A 210 37.81 -3.78 5.96
CA GLU A 210 36.67 -2.90 6.24
C GLU A 210 37.05 -1.42 6.16
N LYS A 211 38.26 -1.05 6.58
CA LYS A 211 38.79 0.32 6.43
C LYS A 211 38.96 0.70 4.96
N VAL A 212 39.50 -0.20 4.14
CA VAL A 212 39.60 -0.04 2.69
C VAL A 212 38.21 0.07 2.06
N ALA A 213 37.28 -0.77 2.52
CA ALA A 213 35.90 -0.76 2.07
C ALA A 213 35.19 0.56 2.34
N LEU A 214 35.29 1.05 3.57
CA LEU A 214 34.72 2.32 4.02
C LEU A 214 35.23 3.47 3.15
N LEU A 215 36.54 3.51 2.88
CA LEU A 215 37.13 4.55 2.03
C LEU A 215 36.61 4.49 0.59
N ALA A 216 36.50 3.29 0.02
CA ALA A 216 35.96 3.09 -1.33
C ALA A 216 34.49 3.55 -1.43
N TRP A 217 33.65 3.16 -0.47
CA TRP A 217 32.24 3.55 -0.42
C TRP A 217 32.05 5.05 -0.18
N LYS A 218 32.84 5.68 0.69
CA LYS A 218 32.83 7.15 0.87
C LYS A 218 33.21 7.88 -0.42
N LYS A 219 34.25 7.43 -1.13
CA LYS A 219 34.64 7.99 -2.44
C LYS A 219 33.52 7.83 -3.47
N TYR A 220 32.89 6.65 -3.52
CA TYR A 220 31.74 6.40 -4.40
C TYR A 220 30.57 7.34 -4.09
N ARG A 221 30.18 7.49 -2.81
CA ARG A 221 29.10 8.39 -2.37
C ARG A 221 29.36 9.83 -2.79
N VAL A 222 30.59 10.32 -2.64
CA VAL A 222 30.97 11.68 -3.06
C VAL A 222 30.89 11.84 -4.58
N ARG A 223 31.39 10.87 -5.36
CA ARG A 223 31.29 10.90 -6.83
C ARG A 223 29.83 10.90 -7.28
N LEU A 224 29.02 10.02 -6.69
CA LEU A 224 27.60 9.89 -6.99
C LEU A 224 26.82 11.17 -6.68
N ASN A 225 27.11 11.84 -5.57
CA ASN A 225 26.48 13.12 -5.21
C ASN A 225 26.84 14.28 -6.15
N ARG A 226 27.96 14.15 -6.89
CA ARG A 226 28.45 15.16 -7.86
C ARG A 226 28.03 14.87 -9.29
N VAL A 227 27.28 13.80 -9.54
CA VAL A 227 26.78 13.46 -10.88
C VAL A 227 25.86 14.58 -11.37
N ASP A 228 26.12 15.07 -12.59
CA ASP A 228 25.28 16.05 -13.25
C ASP A 228 24.05 15.38 -13.87
N ILE A 229 22.91 15.57 -13.21
CA ILE A 229 21.62 14.99 -13.60
C ILE A 229 21.05 15.67 -14.85
N SER A 230 21.51 16.86 -15.22
CA SER A 230 20.99 17.59 -16.38
C SER A 230 21.32 16.90 -17.72
N THR A 231 22.26 15.95 -17.72
CA THR A 231 22.68 15.18 -18.89
C THR A 231 21.84 13.92 -19.15
N ALA A 232 20.73 13.73 -18.42
CA ALA A 232 19.84 12.59 -18.64
C ALA A 232 19.32 12.52 -20.10
N PRO A 233 19.28 11.33 -20.72
CA PRO A 233 19.53 10.01 -20.15
C PRO A 233 21.01 9.58 -20.14
N ASP A 234 21.89 10.33 -20.82
CA ASP A 234 23.29 10.00 -21.10
C ASP A 234 24.25 10.31 -19.93
N ILE A 235 23.89 9.84 -18.74
CA ILE A 235 24.67 10.05 -17.51
C ILE A 235 25.71 8.94 -17.33
N ASP A 236 26.98 9.32 -17.18
CA ASP A 236 28.04 8.39 -16.75
C ASP A 236 27.95 8.14 -15.23
N TRP A 237 27.30 7.04 -14.88
CA TRP A 237 27.11 6.67 -13.49
C TRP A 237 28.38 6.06 -12.89
N PRO A 238 28.86 6.53 -11.72
CA PRO A 238 29.97 5.89 -11.06
C PRO A 238 29.63 4.43 -10.74
N LYS A 239 30.61 3.55 -10.90
CA LYS A 239 30.47 2.13 -10.58
C LYS A 239 30.56 1.93 -9.07
N ALA A 240 29.62 1.16 -8.52
CA ALA A 240 29.66 0.79 -7.11
C ALA A 240 30.92 -0.06 -6.82
N PRO A 241 31.56 0.13 -5.66
CA PRO A 241 32.67 -0.73 -5.24
C PRO A 241 32.19 -2.19 -5.13
N GLN A 242 32.95 -3.10 -5.74
CA GLN A 242 32.79 -4.53 -5.49
C GLN A 242 33.79 -4.90 -4.42
N ILE A 243 33.30 -5.23 -3.24
CA ILE A 243 34.15 -5.57 -2.09
C ILE A 243 33.73 -6.95 -1.66
N ALA A 244 34.70 -7.87 -1.69
CA ALA A 244 34.56 -9.26 -1.29
C ALA A 244 34.63 -9.41 0.23
#